data_AF-A0A7X4GI34-F1
#
_entry.id   AF-A0A7X4GI34-F1
#
_cell.length_a   1.000
_cell.length_b   1.000
_cell.length_c   1.000
_cell.angle_alpha   90.00
_cell.angle_beta   90.00
_cell.angle_gamma   90.00
#
_symmetry.space_group_name_H-M   'P 1'
#
loop_
_entity.id
_entity.type
_entity.pdbx_description
1 polymer ?
#
loop_
_entity_poly.entity_id
_entity_poly.type
_entity_poly.pdbx_seq_one_letter_code
_entity_poly.pdbx_strand_id
1 'polypeptide(L)'
;MAMLLGRLDIAKPFRRAAICGALAAGAVAVVWVWLVHRDAKVIERHEAEVKAAAAPALEKAAEERVTDAFENQRLRDQRDAAIAKAEAMEQAKAPEARSTLAPTAVALNCVRMRQAYSAAELAKMAAYRERC
;
A
#
# COMPACT_ATOMS: atom_id res chain seq x y z
N MET A 1 31.19 -29.52 -75.84
CA MET A 1 31.87 -28.96 -74.64
C MET A 1 31.62 -27.45 -74.57
N ALA A 2 30.38 -27.05 -74.29
CA ALA A 2 29.98 -25.64 -74.18
C ALA A 2 28.71 -25.55 -73.31
N MET A 3 28.86 -25.73 -72.00
CA MET A 3 27.73 -25.65 -71.06
C MET A 3 28.20 -25.25 -69.65
N LEU A 4 29.13 -24.30 -69.53
CA LEU A 4 29.63 -23.86 -68.21
C LEU A 4 29.90 -22.36 -68.08
N LEU A 5 29.27 -21.50 -68.90
CA LEU A 5 29.50 -20.04 -68.85
C LEU A 5 28.26 -19.20 -68.50
N GLY A 6 27.13 -19.80 -68.13
CA GLY A 6 25.89 -19.07 -67.80
C GLY A 6 25.71 -18.69 -66.32
N ARG A 7 26.59 -19.14 -65.40
CA ARG A 7 26.36 -19.02 -63.94
C ARG A 7 27.05 -17.85 -63.25
N LEU A 8 27.82 -17.01 -63.95
CA LEU A 8 28.61 -15.94 -63.31
C LEU A 8 27.99 -14.54 -63.37
N ASP A 9 26.93 -14.29 -64.16
CA ASP A 9 26.33 -12.94 -64.27
C ASP A 9 25.10 -12.71 -63.36
N ILE A 10 24.57 -13.76 -62.74
CA ILE A 10 23.46 -13.66 -61.76
C ILE A 10 23.92 -13.03 -60.43
N ALA A 11 25.23 -13.03 -60.18
CA ALA A 11 25.82 -12.56 -58.93
C ALA A 11 25.72 -11.03 -58.72
N LYS A 12 25.71 -10.23 -59.80
CA LYS A 12 25.63 -8.76 -59.72
C LYS A 12 24.27 -8.23 -59.24
N PRO A 13 23.12 -8.63 -59.83
CA PRO A 13 21.82 -8.17 -59.34
C PRO A 13 21.52 -8.70 -57.93
N PHE A 14 21.93 -9.93 -57.62
CA PHE A 14 21.75 -10.51 -56.29
C PHE A 14 22.59 -9.78 -55.22
N ARG A 15 23.85 -9.41 -55.51
CA ARG A 15 24.66 -8.56 -54.61
C ARG A 15 24.03 -7.20 -54.37
N ARG A 16 23.48 -6.55 -55.40
CA ARG A 16 22.81 -5.25 -55.25
C ARG A 16 21.54 -5.37 -54.39
N ALA A 17 20.73 -6.40 -54.63
CA ALA A 17 19.55 -6.67 -53.81
C ALA A 17 19.93 -6.97 -52.34
N ALA A 18 20.99 -7.74 -52.10
CA ALA A 18 21.48 -8.02 -50.75
C ALA A 18 22.00 -6.76 -50.04
N ILE A 19 22.72 -5.88 -50.75
CA ILE A 19 23.20 -4.60 -50.21
C ILE A 19 22.02 -3.68 -49.90
N CYS A 20 21.06 -3.52 -50.81
CA CYS A 20 19.86 -2.73 -50.57
C CYS A 20 19.03 -3.28 -49.41
N GLY A 21 18.90 -4.62 -49.32
CA GLY A 21 18.22 -5.28 -48.20
C GLY A 21 18.92 -5.05 -46.87
N ALA A 22 20.25 -5.14 -46.83
CA ALA A 22 21.04 -4.86 -45.64
C ALA A 22 20.92 -3.38 -45.21
N LEU A 23 20.92 -2.45 -46.15
CA LEU A 23 20.72 -1.02 -45.87
C LEU A 23 19.30 -0.75 -45.35
N ALA A 24 18.28 -1.36 -45.94
CA ALA A 24 16.91 -1.22 -45.48
C ALA A 24 16.74 -1.79 -44.05
N ALA A 25 17.28 -2.98 -43.79
CA ALA A 25 17.27 -3.57 -42.45
C ALA A 25 18.02 -2.71 -41.43
N GLY A 26 19.18 -2.15 -41.81
CA GLY A 26 19.94 -1.21 -40.98
C GLY A 26 19.15 0.06 -40.66
N ALA A 27 18.48 0.66 -41.65
CA ALA A 27 17.65 1.84 -41.44
C ALA A 27 16.47 1.55 -40.50
N VAL A 28 15.79 0.41 -40.67
CA VAL A 28 14.70 -0.02 -39.78
C VAL A 28 15.22 -0.23 -38.35
N ALA A 29 16.38 -0.86 -38.17
CA ALA A 29 16.97 -1.07 -36.85
C ALA A 29 17.31 0.26 -36.15
N VAL A 30 17.86 1.24 -36.89
CA VAL A 30 18.16 2.57 -36.35
C VAL A 30 16.89 3.31 -35.92
N VAL A 31 15.85 3.29 -36.76
CA VAL A 31 14.56 3.92 -36.43
C VAL A 31 13.92 3.24 -35.22
N TRP A 32 13.98 1.91 -35.15
CA TRP A 32 13.45 1.16 -34.02
C TRP A 32 14.14 1.53 -32.70
N VAL A 33 15.48 1.52 -32.68
CA VAL A 33 16.26 1.90 -31.51
C VAL A 33 15.97 3.34 -31.09
N TRP A 34 15.85 4.26 -32.06
CA TRP A 34 15.49 5.65 -31.79
C TRP A 34 14.13 5.76 -31.11
N LEU A 35 13.11 5.09 -31.63
CA LEU A 35 11.75 5.13 -31.07
C LEU A 35 11.74 4.57 -29.65
N VAL A 36 12.34 3.39 -29.43
CA VAL A 36 12.39 2.78 -28.09
C VAL A 36 13.10 3.68 -27.07
N HIS A 37 14.25 4.28 -27.43
CA HIS A 37 14.95 5.20 -26.53
C HIS A 37 14.20 6.51 -26.30
N ARG A 38 13.51 7.03 -27.33
CA ARG A 38 12.73 8.25 -27.20
C ARG A 38 11.53 8.03 -26.30
N ASP A 39 10.80 6.93 -26.49
CA ASP A 39 9.62 6.59 -25.70
C ASP A 39 10.00 6.33 -24.24
N ALA A 40 11.10 5.59 -24.00
CA ALA A 40 11.63 5.40 -22.65
C ALA A 40 11.96 6.73 -21.95
N LYS A 41 12.64 7.64 -22.65
CA LYS A 41 12.97 8.97 -22.09
C LYS A 41 11.74 9.84 -21.83
N VAL A 42 10.69 9.72 -22.64
CA VAL A 42 9.43 10.45 -22.43
C VAL A 42 8.72 9.92 -21.20
N ILE A 43 8.66 8.60 -21.02
CA ILE A 43 8.07 7.96 -19.83
C ILE A 43 8.83 8.38 -18.57
N GLU A 44 10.16 8.30 -18.56
CA GLU A 44 10.98 8.69 -17.41
C GLU A 44 10.77 10.17 -17.01
N ARG A 45 10.67 11.08 -18.00
CA ARG A 45 10.40 12.49 -17.73
C ARG A 45 9.02 12.70 -17.13
N HIS A 46 8.02 12.01 -17.64
CA HIS A 46 6.66 12.16 -17.14
C HIS A 46 6.51 11.59 -15.72
N GLU A 47 7.15 10.46 -15.43
CA GLU A 47 7.22 9.94 -14.06
C GLU A 47 7.98 10.89 -13.11
N ALA A 48 9.07 11.50 -13.57
CA ALA A 48 9.81 12.47 -12.78
C ALA A 48 8.97 13.73 -12.48
N GLU A 49 8.20 14.23 -13.44
CA GLU A 49 7.26 15.34 -13.24
C GLU A 49 6.16 14.99 -12.25
N VAL A 50 5.56 13.79 -12.37
CA VAL A 50 4.55 13.30 -11.43
C VAL A 50 5.13 13.16 -10.02
N LYS A 51 6.34 12.60 -9.89
CA LYS A 51 7.02 12.48 -8.59
C LYS A 51 7.37 13.84 -7.99
N ALA A 52 7.85 14.79 -8.81
CA ALA A 52 8.15 16.14 -8.37
C ALA A 52 6.89 16.91 -7.93
N ALA A 53 5.77 16.74 -8.65
CA ALA A 53 4.48 17.33 -8.27
C ALA A 53 3.89 16.69 -7.00
N ALA A 54 4.13 15.39 -6.78
CA ALA A 54 3.65 14.66 -5.61
C ALA A 54 4.52 14.88 -4.35
N ALA A 55 5.81 15.20 -4.50
CA ALA A 55 6.73 15.43 -3.38
C ALA A 55 6.18 16.36 -2.28
N PRO A 56 5.66 17.58 -2.58
CA PRO A 56 5.12 18.46 -1.54
C PRO A 56 3.86 17.91 -0.87
N ALA A 57 3.05 17.11 -1.59
CA ALA A 57 1.87 16.47 -1.01
C ALA A 57 2.26 15.29 -0.10
N LEU A 58 3.33 14.57 -0.43
CA LEU A 58 3.87 13.49 0.41
C LEU A 58 4.46 14.02 1.72
N GLU A 59 5.16 15.16 1.68
CA GLU A 59 5.69 15.80 2.88
C GLU A 59 4.55 16.27 3.80
N LYS A 60 3.53 16.95 3.25
CA LYS A 60 2.33 17.33 4.02
C LYS A 60 1.60 16.13 4.61
N ALA A 61 1.43 15.06 3.83
CA ALA A 61 0.79 13.85 4.32
C ALA A 61 1.60 13.18 5.44
N ALA A 62 2.93 13.28 5.42
CA ALA A 62 3.77 12.78 6.51
C ALA A 62 3.61 13.63 7.79
N GLU A 63 3.59 14.96 7.67
CA GLU A 63 3.35 15.87 8.79
C GLU A 63 1.95 15.69 9.42
N GLU A 64 0.91 15.53 8.58
CA GLU A 64 -0.46 15.26 9.02
C GLU A 64 -0.55 13.93 9.78
N ARG A 65 0.07 12.86 9.27
CA ARG A 65 0.09 11.55 9.96
C ARG A 65 0.76 11.62 11.32
N VAL A 66 1.83 12.41 11.46
CA VAL A 66 2.51 12.59 12.74
C VAL A 66 1.61 13.36 13.71
N THR A 67 1.00 14.45 13.26
CA THR A 67 0.05 15.25 14.04
C THR A 67 -1.12 14.39 14.53
N ASP A 68 -1.74 13.63 13.63
CA ASP A 68 -2.85 12.73 13.94
C ASP A 68 -2.46 11.67 14.97
N ALA A 69 -1.25 11.11 14.87
CA ALA A 69 -0.76 10.13 15.83
C ALA A 69 -0.60 10.75 17.23
N PHE A 70 -0.02 11.96 17.32
CA PHE A 70 0.13 12.68 18.58
C PHE A 70 -1.21 13.07 19.19
N GLU A 71 -2.15 13.57 18.38
CA GLU A 71 -3.48 13.95 18.87
C GLU A 71 -4.25 12.73 19.38
N ASN A 72 -4.24 11.63 18.62
CA ASN A 72 -4.86 10.38 19.05
C ASN A 72 -4.23 9.84 20.35
N GLN A 73 -2.91 9.92 20.48
CA GLN A 73 -2.24 9.52 21.71
C GLN A 73 -2.66 10.43 22.89
N ARG A 74 -2.67 11.75 22.69
CA ARG A 74 -3.10 12.70 23.73
C ARG A 74 -4.55 12.45 24.17
N LEU A 75 -5.45 12.16 23.25
CA LEU A 75 -6.85 11.86 23.55
C LEU A 75 -6.98 10.55 24.35
N ARG A 76 -6.18 9.53 24.04
CA ARG A 76 -6.13 8.28 24.81
C ARG A 76 -5.64 8.55 26.24
N ASP A 77 -4.54 9.28 26.39
CA ASP A 77 -3.98 9.61 27.70
C ASP A 77 -4.97 10.42 28.55
N GLN A 78 -5.68 11.38 27.94
CA GLN A 78 -6.74 12.16 28.62
C GLN A 78 -7.90 11.28 29.07
N ARG A 79 -8.36 10.37 28.21
CA ARG A 79 -9.42 9.42 28.54
C ARG A 79 -9.00 8.51 29.68
N ASP A 80 -7.80 7.96 29.62
CA ASP A 80 -7.31 7.02 30.61
C ASP A 80 -7.07 7.72 31.96
N ALA A 81 -6.60 8.97 31.96
CA ALA A 81 -6.52 9.80 33.16
C ALA A 81 -7.91 10.10 33.76
N ALA A 82 -8.92 10.38 32.92
CA ALA A 82 -10.28 10.61 33.38
C ALA A 82 -10.90 9.34 34.00
N ILE A 83 -10.65 8.17 33.40
CA ILE A 83 -11.07 6.87 33.94
C ILE A 83 -10.39 6.63 35.28
N ALA A 84 -9.07 6.76 35.37
CA ALA A 84 -8.33 6.56 36.62
C ALA A 84 -8.82 7.48 37.75
N LYS A 85 -9.14 8.75 37.41
CA LYS A 85 -9.74 9.69 38.37
C LYS A 85 -11.13 9.23 38.83
N ALA A 86 -11.98 8.78 37.91
CA ALA A 86 -13.31 8.26 38.24
C ALA A 86 -13.22 7.00 39.11
N GLU A 87 -12.32 6.07 38.80
CA GLU A 87 -12.07 4.87 39.58
C GLU A 87 -11.57 5.20 40.99
N ALA A 88 -10.63 6.14 41.13
CA ALA A 88 -10.15 6.60 42.42
C ALA A 88 -11.27 7.25 43.26
N MET A 89 -12.13 8.05 42.62
CA MET A 89 -13.30 8.66 43.28
C MET A 89 -14.30 7.60 43.75
N GLU A 90 -14.53 6.54 42.98
CA GLU A 90 -15.39 5.43 43.39
C GLU A 90 -14.75 4.59 44.51
N GLN A 91 -13.45 4.33 44.45
CA GLN A 91 -12.74 3.60 45.49
C GLN A 91 -12.71 4.36 46.83
N ALA A 92 -12.68 5.70 46.79
CA ALA A 92 -12.74 6.55 47.97
C ALA A 92 -14.11 6.53 48.68
N LYS A 93 -15.19 6.10 48.02
CA LYS A 93 -16.50 5.90 48.65
C LYS A 93 -16.50 4.62 49.48
N ALA A 94 -17.30 4.63 50.55
CA ALA A 94 -17.60 3.42 51.31
C ALA A 94 -18.18 2.33 50.37
N PRO A 95 -17.88 1.03 50.57
CA PRO A 95 -18.25 -0.04 49.65
C PRO A 95 -19.74 -0.04 49.27
N GLU A 96 -20.61 0.21 50.24
CA GLU A 96 -22.07 0.32 50.08
C GLU A 96 -22.54 1.54 49.28
N ALA A 97 -21.71 2.58 49.19
CA ALA A 97 -22.00 3.82 48.46
C ALA A 97 -21.35 3.87 47.06
N ARG A 98 -20.61 2.83 46.67
CA ARG A 98 -20.01 2.72 45.33
C ARG A 98 -21.09 2.48 44.29
N SER A 99 -20.91 3.08 43.12
CA SER A 99 -21.77 2.79 41.98
C SER A 99 -21.65 1.32 41.61
N THR A 100 -22.80 0.64 41.54
CA THR A 100 -22.90 -0.75 41.10
C THR A 100 -23.64 -0.80 39.77
N LEU A 101 -23.19 -1.66 38.87
CA LEU A 101 -23.94 -1.93 37.65
C LEU A 101 -25.18 -2.75 38.02
N ALA A 102 -26.35 -2.34 37.52
CA ALA A 102 -27.56 -3.13 37.67
C ALA A 102 -27.33 -4.55 37.11
N PRO A 103 -27.83 -5.61 37.76
CA PRO A 103 -27.63 -7.00 37.30
C PRO A 103 -28.05 -7.23 35.84
N THR A 104 -29.12 -6.56 35.40
CA THR A 104 -29.60 -6.59 34.01
C THR A 104 -28.60 -5.98 33.03
N ALA A 105 -27.88 -4.93 33.42
CA ALA A 105 -26.83 -4.32 32.61
C ALA A 105 -25.59 -5.21 32.51
N VAL A 106 -25.24 -5.93 33.59
CA VAL A 106 -24.17 -6.93 33.57
C VAL A 106 -24.53 -8.08 32.61
N ALA A 107 -25.73 -8.64 32.74
CA ALA A 107 -26.21 -9.71 31.87
C ALA A 107 -26.23 -9.30 30.38
N LEU A 108 -26.70 -8.09 30.07
CA LEU A 108 -26.70 -7.56 28.70
C LEU A 108 -25.28 -7.44 28.14
N ASN A 109 -24.31 -6.97 28.94
CA ASN A 109 -22.91 -6.91 28.53
C ASN A 109 -22.32 -8.30 28.29
N CYS A 110 -22.65 -9.29 29.12
CA CYS A 110 -22.23 -10.68 28.93
C CYS A 110 -22.75 -11.25 27.60
N VAL A 111 -24.00 -10.95 27.23
CA VAL A 111 -24.57 -11.36 25.94
C VAL A 111 -23.85 -10.66 24.78
N ARG A 112 -23.60 -9.35 24.88
CA ARG A 112 -22.84 -8.61 23.85
C ARG A 112 -21.44 -9.17 23.65
N MET A 113 -20.74 -9.53 24.73
CA MET A 113 -19.43 -10.17 24.62
C MET A 113 -19.50 -11.55 23.96
N ARG A 114 -20.52 -12.37 24.26
CA ARG A 114 -20.75 -13.66 23.56
C ARG A 114 -20.98 -13.51 22.06
N GLN A 115 -21.56 -12.38 21.62
CA GLN A 115 -21.79 -12.11 20.21
C GLN A 115 -20.54 -11.57 19.51
N ALA A 116 -19.70 -10.83 20.22
CA ALA A 116 -18.53 -10.17 19.65
C ALA A 116 -17.28 -11.07 19.59
N TYR A 117 -17.17 -12.07 20.46
CA TYR A 117 -15.97 -12.89 20.63
C TYR A 117 -16.25 -14.38 20.60
N SER A 118 -15.27 -15.16 20.15
CA SER A 118 -15.33 -16.62 20.20
C SER A 118 -15.21 -17.15 21.64
N ALA A 119 -15.70 -18.37 21.88
CA ALA A 119 -15.59 -19.02 23.19
C ALA A 119 -14.14 -19.14 23.70
N ALA A 120 -13.18 -19.34 22.79
CA ALA A 120 -11.76 -19.44 23.12
C ALA A 120 -11.16 -18.09 23.55
N GLU A 121 -11.66 -16.98 23.03
CA GLU A 121 -11.25 -15.63 23.41
C GLU A 121 -11.87 -15.22 24.74
N LEU A 122 -13.16 -15.50 24.92
CA LEU A 122 -13.88 -15.24 26.17
C LEU A 122 -13.27 -15.98 27.36
N ALA A 123 -12.80 -17.22 27.16
CA ALA A 123 -12.12 -18.00 28.19
C ALA A 123 -10.81 -17.35 28.69
N LYS A 124 -10.19 -16.46 27.89
CA LYS A 124 -8.98 -15.73 28.27
C LYS A 124 -9.28 -14.43 29.00
N MET A 125 -10.50 -13.90 28.89
CA MET A 125 -10.90 -12.63 29.52
C MET A 125 -11.30 -12.86 30.99
N ALA A 126 -10.46 -12.41 31.94
CA ALA A 126 -10.75 -12.50 33.38
C ALA A 126 -12.08 -11.81 33.76
N ALA A 127 -12.29 -10.59 33.24
CA ALA A 127 -13.51 -9.82 33.50
C ALA A 127 -14.80 -10.53 33.04
N TYR A 128 -14.74 -11.35 32.00
CA TYR A 128 -15.88 -12.14 31.53
C TYR A 128 -16.14 -13.32 32.48
N ARG A 129 -15.09 -14.07 32.86
CA ARG A 129 -15.21 -15.21 33.78
C ARG A 129 -15.69 -14.82 35.18
N GLU A 130 -15.31 -13.64 35.65
CA GLU A 130 -15.68 -13.15 36.98
C GLU A 130 -17.11 -12.61 37.03
N ARG A 131 -17.71 -12.22 35.88
CA ARG A 131 -18.97 -11.46 35.85
C ARG A 131 -20.13 -12.13 35.08
N CYS A 132 -19.94 -13.25 34.36
CA CYS A 132 -20.93 -13.76 33.39
C CYS A 132 -21.40 -15.24 33.52
#